data_AF-A0A074YVS9-F1
#
_entry.id   AF-A0A074YVS9-F1
#
_cell.length_a   1.000
_cell.length_b   1.000
_cell.length_c   1.000
_cell.angle_alpha   90.00
_cell.angle_beta   90.00
_cell.angle_gamma   90.00
#
_symmetry.space_group_name_H-M   'P 1'
#
loop_
_entity.id
_entity.type
_entity.pdbx_description
1 polymer ?
#
loop_
_entity_poly.entity_id
_entity_poly.type
_entity_poly.pdbx_seq_one_letter_code
_entity_poly.pdbx_strand_id
1 'polypeptide(L)'
;PHFKEGLTEFATDVYDKIIKLQSANLANSVFSPMSIYCASLLLMAGADGQTLQEIQQVLHVPPKLRSDAVHQSYGPIISKYFEASSDVDLNLANRLFLLNSINIRPEYSSRVATCYKALVELLTELPDLEAKRRHINTWVAKNTKDKIEELLPPGFLDQSSKFSLINALYFRGSWDQQFNKEKTKERDFHCLNGESMKVQMMYRKSPFYLAYLAELDCMAIKLPFRRSE
;
A
#
# COMPACT_ATOMS: atom_id res chain seq x y z
N PRO A 1 -13.95 7.79 -13.34
CA PRO A 1 -14.78 8.27 -12.21
C PRO A 1 -14.78 7.27 -11.06
N HIS A 2 -15.40 6.10 -11.24
CA HIS A 2 -15.62 5.13 -10.15
C HIS A 2 -14.35 4.61 -9.46
N PHE A 3 -13.26 4.36 -10.20
CA PHE A 3 -12.00 3.92 -9.57
C PHE A 3 -11.48 4.93 -8.54
N LYS A 4 -11.42 6.22 -8.91
CA LYS A 4 -10.84 7.26 -8.06
C LYS A 4 -11.74 7.54 -6.86
N GLU A 5 -13.04 7.66 -7.10
CA GLU A 5 -14.06 7.84 -6.05
C GLU A 5 -13.99 6.68 -5.04
N GLY A 6 -14.08 5.43 -5.52
CA GLY A 6 -14.05 4.26 -4.64
C GLY A 6 -12.74 4.10 -3.87
N LEU A 7 -11.59 4.41 -4.51
CA LEU A 7 -10.30 4.43 -3.81
C LEU A 7 -10.24 5.52 -2.72
N THR A 8 -10.80 6.71 -2.99
CA THR A 8 -10.84 7.80 -2.01
C THR A 8 -11.74 7.46 -0.83
N GLU A 9 -12.94 6.92 -1.07
CA GLU A 9 -13.86 6.48 -0.01
C GLU A 9 -13.23 5.34 0.82
N PHE A 10 -12.63 4.35 0.16
CA PHE A 10 -11.90 3.28 0.84
C PHE A 10 -10.75 3.81 1.70
N ALA A 11 -9.98 4.78 1.18
CA ALA A 11 -8.87 5.37 1.92
C ALA A 11 -9.35 6.08 3.20
N THR A 12 -10.46 6.82 3.10
CA THR A 12 -11.10 7.46 4.25
C THR A 12 -11.59 6.43 5.27
N ASP A 13 -12.27 5.37 4.83
CA ASP A 13 -12.77 4.31 5.71
C ASP A 13 -11.64 3.59 6.47
N VAL A 14 -10.53 3.29 5.78
CA VAL A 14 -9.35 2.67 6.40
C VAL A 14 -8.70 3.63 7.38
N TYR A 15 -8.55 4.91 7.03
CA TYR A 15 -8.00 5.94 7.92
C TYR A 15 -8.84 6.05 9.20
N ASP A 16 -10.16 6.18 9.07
CA ASP A 16 -11.09 6.27 10.19
C ASP A 16 -10.99 5.06 11.12
N LYS A 17 -10.87 3.86 10.56
CA LYS A 17 -10.66 2.63 11.35
C LYS A 17 -9.33 2.66 12.10
N ILE A 18 -8.24 3.07 11.45
CA ILE A 18 -6.92 3.16 12.08
C ILE A 18 -6.96 4.14 13.26
N ILE A 19 -7.52 5.34 13.07
CA ILE A 19 -7.61 6.34 14.13
C ILE A 19 -8.49 5.85 15.29
N LYS A 20 -9.64 5.22 15.00
CA LYS A 20 -10.50 4.63 16.04
C LYS A 20 -9.78 3.55 16.85
N LEU A 21 -8.98 2.70 16.21
CA LEU A 21 -8.21 1.65 16.88
C LEU A 21 -7.11 2.19 17.78
N GLN A 22 -6.52 3.34 17.46
CA GLN A 22 -5.54 3.98 18.35
C GLN A 22 -6.16 4.48 19.66
N SER A 23 -7.44 4.89 19.63
CA SER A 23 -8.13 5.42 20.80
C SER A 23 -7.32 6.54 21.47
N ALA A 24 -6.97 6.41 22.76
CA ALA A 24 -6.14 7.40 23.48
C ALA A 24 -4.62 7.25 23.23
N ASN A 25 -4.18 6.13 22.62
CA ASN A 25 -2.77 5.82 22.40
C ASN A 25 -2.35 6.24 20.98
N LEU A 26 -2.42 7.55 20.71
CA LEU A 26 -2.07 8.09 19.41
C LEU A 26 -0.61 7.78 19.07
N ALA A 27 -0.42 7.20 17.89
CA ALA A 27 0.89 6.83 17.37
C ALA A 27 1.01 7.23 15.90
N ASN A 28 2.24 7.44 15.44
CA ASN A 28 2.50 7.69 14.03
C ASN A 28 1.90 6.56 13.18
N SER A 29 1.09 6.93 12.19
CA SER A 29 0.50 5.99 11.24
C SER A 29 0.94 6.31 9.83
N VAL A 30 1.36 5.28 9.12
CA VAL A 30 1.69 5.33 7.70
C VAL A 30 1.14 4.08 7.05
N PHE A 31 0.38 4.26 5.98
CA PHE A 31 -0.14 3.16 5.18
C PHE A 31 -0.40 3.66 3.76
N SER A 32 -0.56 2.72 2.83
CA SER A 32 -0.91 3.03 1.45
C SER A 32 -2.28 2.45 1.12
N PRO A 33 -3.34 3.28 1.07
CA PRO A 33 -4.67 2.83 0.67
C PRO A 33 -4.65 2.12 -0.68
N MET A 34 -3.91 2.67 -1.65
CA MET A 34 -3.77 2.09 -2.99
C MET A 34 -3.18 0.68 -2.98
N SER A 35 -2.21 0.43 -2.11
CA SER A 35 -1.55 -0.87 -1.97
C SER A 35 -2.50 -1.93 -1.43
N ILE A 36 -3.24 -1.58 -0.36
CA ILE A 36 -4.25 -2.45 0.25
C ILE A 36 -5.41 -2.69 -0.73
N TYR A 37 -5.88 -1.63 -1.39
CA TYR A 37 -6.94 -1.71 -2.40
C TYR A 37 -6.57 -2.66 -3.53
N CYS A 38 -5.33 -2.59 -4.04
CA CYS A 38 -4.82 -3.51 -5.06
C CYS A 38 -4.78 -4.97 -4.57
N ALA A 39 -4.31 -5.21 -3.34
CA ALA A 39 -4.36 -6.53 -2.71
C ALA A 39 -5.81 -7.06 -2.59
N SER A 40 -6.75 -6.22 -2.16
CA SER A 40 -8.16 -6.60 -2.07
C SER A 40 -8.78 -6.89 -3.44
N LEU A 41 -8.37 -6.19 -4.51
CA LEU A 41 -8.77 -6.54 -5.88
C LEU A 41 -8.22 -7.92 -6.30
N LEU A 42 -7.01 -8.28 -5.89
CA LEU A 42 -6.47 -9.62 -6.14
C LEU A 42 -7.33 -10.70 -5.47
N LEU A 43 -7.83 -10.46 -4.25
CA LEU A 43 -8.80 -11.36 -3.60
C LEU A 43 -10.14 -11.37 -4.34
N MET A 44 -10.64 -10.21 -4.74
CA MET A 44 -11.89 -10.07 -5.50
C MET A 44 -11.87 -10.87 -6.82
N ALA A 45 -10.70 -11.02 -7.44
CA ALA A 45 -10.53 -11.78 -8.68
C ALA A 45 -10.82 -13.28 -8.52
N GLY A 46 -10.69 -13.82 -7.30
CA GLY A 46 -10.97 -15.21 -6.97
C GLY A 46 -12.25 -15.41 -6.14
N ALA A 47 -12.94 -14.34 -5.78
CA ALA A 47 -14.16 -14.38 -4.96
C ALA A 47 -15.42 -14.55 -5.81
N ASP A 48 -16.45 -15.16 -5.23
CA ASP A 48 -17.78 -15.31 -5.82
C ASP A 48 -18.87 -15.19 -4.72
N GLY A 49 -20.13 -15.11 -5.13
CA GLY A 49 -21.29 -15.07 -4.23
C GLY A 49 -21.19 -13.94 -3.19
N GLN A 50 -21.46 -14.29 -1.94
CA GLN A 50 -21.45 -13.33 -0.82
C GLN A 50 -20.06 -12.73 -0.58
N THR A 51 -19.00 -13.52 -0.69
CA THR A 51 -17.62 -13.04 -0.50
C THR A 51 -17.26 -11.96 -1.52
N LEU A 52 -17.67 -12.13 -2.78
CA LEU A 52 -17.48 -11.11 -3.81
C LEU A 52 -18.24 -9.82 -3.46
N GLN A 53 -19.50 -9.94 -3.04
CA GLN A 53 -20.34 -8.78 -2.69
C GLN A 53 -19.77 -7.98 -1.53
N GLU A 54 -19.30 -8.65 -0.47
CA GLU A 54 -18.68 -8.01 0.69
C GLU A 54 -17.39 -7.27 0.31
N ILE A 55 -16.54 -7.88 -0.52
CA ILE A 55 -15.32 -7.24 -1.01
C ILE A 55 -15.66 -6.03 -1.88
N GLN A 56 -16.63 -6.14 -2.79
CA GLN A 56 -17.06 -5.02 -3.64
C GLN A 56 -17.59 -3.85 -2.80
N GLN A 57 -18.39 -4.14 -1.77
CA GLN A 57 -18.91 -3.13 -0.87
C GLN A 57 -17.78 -2.39 -0.13
N VAL A 58 -16.82 -3.12 0.44
CA VAL A 58 -15.69 -2.51 1.15
C VAL A 58 -14.82 -1.68 0.22
N LEU A 59 -14.64 -2.10 -1.03
CA LEU A 59 -13.87 -1.37 -2.03
C LEU A 59 -14.67 -0.26 -2.74
N HIS A 60 -15.92 -0.01 -2.34
CA HIS A 60 -16.81 0.95 -2.99
C HIS A 60 -16.92 0.72 -4.51
N VAL A 61 -16.88 -0.55 -4.91
CA VAL A 61 -17.10 -0.97 -6.30
C VAL A 61 -18.61 -1.07 -6.51
N PRO A 62 -19.18 -0.37 -7.51
CA PRO A 62 -20.60 -0.47 -7.81
C PRO A 62 -21.04 -1.93 -8.00
N PRO A 63 -22.09 -2.40 -7.29
CA PRO A 63 -22.46 -3.82 -7.25
C PRO A 63 -22.91 -4.37 -8.61
N LYS A 64 -23.32 -3.48 -9.53
CA LYS A 64 -23.69 -3.84 -10.90
C LYS A 64 -22.49 -4.11 -11.81
N LEU A 65 -21.28 -3.69 -11.42
CA LEU A 65 -20.08 -3.95 -12.19
C LEU A 65 -19.63 -5.39 -11.97
N ARG A 66 -19.49 -6.13 -13.07
CA ARG A 66 -18.93 -7.47 -13.02
C ARG A 66 -17.46 -7.41 -12.63
N SER A 67 -17.02 -8.37 -11.83
CA SER A 67 -15.62 -8.49 -11.37
C SER A 67 -14.62 -8.44 -12.53
N ASP A 68 -14.86 -9.15 -13.64
CA ASP A 68 -13.98 -9.16 -14.82
C ASP A 68 -13.80 -7.77 -15.44
N ALA A 69 -14.89 -7.02 -15.62
CA ALA A 69 -14.86 -5.65 -16.13
C ALA A 69 -14.12 -4.70 -15.18
N VAL A 70 -14.22 -4.91 -13.86
CA VAL A 70 -13.46 -4.13 -12.88
C VAL A 70 -11.97 -4.38 -13.02
N HIS A 71 -11.52 -5.63 -13.12
CA HIS A 71 -10.09 -5.92 -13.28
C HIS A 71 -9.51 -5.37 -14.59
N GLN A 72 -10.25 -5.50 -15.70
CA GLN A 72 -9.84 -4.98 -17.01
C GLN A 72 -9.74 -3.44 -17.03
N SER A 73 -10.58 -2.75 -16.26
CA SER A 73 -10.57 -1.27 -16.21
C SER A 73 -9.60 -0.73 -15.16
N TYR A 74 -9.53 -1.33 -13.97
CA TYR A 74 -8.74 -0.81 -12.85
C TYR A 74 -7.27 -1.22 -12.96
N GLY A 75 -6.98 -2.44 -13.42
CA GLY A 75 -5.61 -2.96 -13.52
C GLY A 75 -4.65 -2.06 -14.32
N PRO A 76 -5.01 -1.60 -15.53
CA PRO A 76 -4.19 -0.68 -16.30
C PRO A 76 -3.99 0.68 -15.62
N ILE A 77 -5.03 1.20 -14.94
CA ILE A 77 -4.94 2.47 -14.20
C ILE A 77 -3.93 2.33 -13.06
N ILE A 78 -4.04 1.25 -12.28
CA ILE A 78 -3.09 0.95 -11.19
C ILE A 78 -1.68 0.80 -11.77
N SER A 79 -1.51 0.00 -12.82
CA SER A 79 -0.21 -0.22 -13.46
C SER A 79 0.46 1.09 -13.86
N LYS A 80 -0.30 2.03 -14.43
CA LYS A 80 0.19 3.36 -14.83
C LYS A 80 0.70 4.19 -13.64
N TYR A 81 0.07 4.11 -12.48
CA TYR A 81 0.55 4.83 -11.28
C TYR A 81 1.88 4.29 -10.75
N PHE A 82 2.18 3.01 -10.99
CA PHE A 82 3.41 2.34 -10.53
C PHE A 82 4.39 2.10 -11.68
N GLU A 83 4.20 2.73 -12.84
CA GLU A 83 5.18 2.71 -13.91
C GLU A 83 6.45 3.44 -13.46
N ALA A 84 7.60 2.79 -13.70
CA ALA A 84 8.88 3.32 -13.27
C ALA A 84 9.15 4.69 -13.91
N SER A 85 9.51 5.67 -13.09
CA SER A 85 10.07 6.93 -13.54
C SER A 85 11.53 7.02 -13.11
N SER A 86 12.35 7.79 -13.84
CA SER A 86 13.77 7.95 -13.50
C SER A 86 14.01 8.66 -12.16
N ASP A 87 13.02 9.39 -11.65
CA ASP A 87 13.19 10.33 -10.54
C ASP A 87 12.37 9.96 -9.28
N VAL A 88 11.39 9.07 -9.43
CA VAL A 88 10.60 8.47 -8.36
C VAL A 88 10.71 6.96 -8.46
N ASP A 89 11.34 6.39 -7.44
CA ASP A 89 11.53 4.97 -7.26
C ASP A 89 10.34 4.41 -6.48
N LEU A 90 9.36 3.94 -7.23
CA LEU A 90 8.07 3.47 -6.75
C LEU A 90 7.87 2.02 -7.23
N ASN A 91 7.71 1.09 -6.29
CA ASN A 91 7.53 -0.32 -6.58
C ASN A 91 6.36 -0.89 -5.78
N LEU A 92 5.32 -1.34 -6.48
CA LEU A 92 4.23 -2.11 -5.89
C LEU A 92 4.35 -3.56 -6.36
N ALA A 93 4.65 -4.44 -5.42
CA ALA A 93 4.77 -5.87 -5.67
C ALA A 93 3.67 -6.62 -4.92
N ASN A 94 2.92 -7.44 -5.65
CA ASN A 94 1.92 -8.32 -5.08
C ASN A 94 2.23 -9.77 -5.45
N ARG A 95 2.08 -10.68 -4.49
CA ARG A 95 2.23 -12.12 -4.73
C ARG A 95 1.30 -12.92 -3.84
N LEU A 96 0.64 -13.90 -4.44
CA LEU A 96 -0.09 -14.93 -3.72
C LEU A 96 0.84 -16.12 -3.51
N PHE A 97 1.20 -16.41 -2.27
CA PHE A 97 1.98 -17.59 -1.91
C PHE A 97 1.04 -18.71 -1.47
N LEU A 98 1.05 -19.84 -2.16
CA LEU A 98 0.33 -21.03 -1.75
C LEU A 98 1.25 -21.84 -0.84
N LEU A 99 0.81 -22.04 0.41
CA LEU A 99 1.59 -22.77 1.41
C LEU A 99 1.45 -24.28 1.22
N ASN A 100 0.32 -24.72 0.69
CA ASN A 100 0.01 -26.12 0.38
C ASN A 100 -0.45 -26.25 -1.07
N SER A 101 -0.47 -27.47 -1.61
CA SER A 101 -0.99 -27.77 -2.95
C SER A 101 -2.48 -27.49 -3.04
N ILE A 102 -2.82 -26.29 -3.51
CA ILE A 102 -4.18 -25.87 -3.83
C ILE A 102 -4.26 -25.71 -5.33
N ASN A 103 -5.24 -26.35 -5.96
CA ASN A 103 -5.44 -26.21 -7.39
C ASN A 103 -6.07 -24.84 -7.69
N ILE A 104 -5.23 -23.89 -8.12
CA ILE A 104 -5.69 -22.57 -8.56
C ILE A 104 -6.16 -22.66 -10.01
N ARG A 105 -7.36 -22.15 -10.25
CA ARG A 105 -7.94 -22.05 -11.58
C ARG A 105 -7.02 -21.22 -12.50
N PRO A 106 -6.63 -21.73 -13.69
CA PRO A 106 -5.76 -21.00 -14.61
C PRO A 106 -6.29 -19.59 -14.95
N GLU A 107 -7.61 -19.41 -14.99
CA GLU A 107 -8.27 -18.14 -15.25
C GLU A 107 -7.95 -17.09 -14.18
N TYR A 108 -7.85 -17.49 -12.91
CA TYR A 108 -7.45 -16.60 -11.82
C TYR A 108 -6.00 -16.15 -12.02
N SER A 109 -5.08 -17.10 -12.19
CA SER A 109 -3.65 -16.82 -12.37
C SER A 109 -3.40 -15.92 -13.58
N SER A 110 -4.07 -16.19 -14.69
CA SER A 110 -4.01 -15.36 -15.90
C SER A 110 -4.52 -13.95 -15.63
N ARG A 111 -5.68 -13.80 -14.97
CA ARG A 111 -6.26 -12.49 -14.68
C ARG A 111 -5.36 -11.64 -13.81
N VAL A 112 -4.83 -12.18 -12.70
CA VAL A 112 -3.98 -11.41 -11.78
C VAL A 112 -2.64 -11.04 -12.39
N ALA A 113 -2.08 -11.93 -13.24
CA ALA A 113 -0.86 -11.65 -13.98
C ALA A 113 -1.07 -10.54 -15.01
N THR A 114 -2.13 -10.61 -15.82
CA THR A 114 -2.38 -9.63 -16.89
C THR A 114 -2.81 -8.27 -16.34
N CYS A 115 -3.67 -8.22 -15.33
CA CYS A 115 -4.23 -6.95 -14.84
C CYS A 115 -3.34 -6.25 -13.81
N TYR A 116 -2.56 -7.00 -13.03
CA TYR A 116 -1.82 -6.46 -11.88
C TYR A 116 -0.34 -6.84 -11.85
N LYS A 117 0.18 -7.57 -12.85
CA LYS A 117 1.55 -8.13 -12.88
C LYS A 117 1.86 -8.97 -11.63
N ALA A 118 0.82 -9.49 -10.98
CA ALA A 118 0.94 -10.32 -9.78
C ALA A 118 1.09 -11.78 -10.16
N LEU A 119 1.82 -12.54 -9.34
CA LEU A 119 2.05 -13.97 -9.55
C LEU A 119 1.50 -14.80 -8.41
N VAL A 120 1.21 -16.06 -8.73
CA VAL A 120 0.93 -17.12 -7.76
C VAL A 120 2.16 -18.00 -7.67
N GLU A 121 2.67 -18.22 -6.47
CA GLU A 121 3.85 -19.04 -6.21
C GLU A 121 3.50 -20.18 -5.26
N LEU A 122 3.81 -21.42 -5.66
CA LEU A 122 3.61 -22.60 -4.83
C LEU A 122 4.88 -22.90 -4.03
N LEU A 123 4.76 -23.01 -2.72
CA LEU A 123 5.91 -23.18 -1.82
C LEU A 123 6.07 -24.61 -1.28
N THR A 124 5.48 -25.61 -1.94
CA THR A 124 5.48 -27.01 -1.46
C THR A 124 6.86 -27.66 -1.42
N GLU A 125 7.79 -27.16 -2.23
CA GLU A 125 9.18 -27.64 -2.25
C GLU A 125 10.01 -27.17 -1.05
N LEU A 126 9.50 -26.22 -0.26
CA LEU A 126 10.18 -25.75 0.95
C LEU A 126 9.88 -26.68 2.14
N PRO A 127 10.90 -27.00 2.97
CA PRO A 127 10.85 -28.12 3.92
C PRO A 127 9.83 -27.94 5.05
N ASP A 128 9.60 -26.72 5.51
CA ASP A 128 8.72 -26.42 6.63
C ASP A 128 8.11 -25.00 6.55
N LEU A 129 7.22 -24.67 7.48
CA LEU A 129 6.56 -23.36 7.55
C LEU A 129 7.54 -22.21 7.80
N GLU A 130 8.63 -22.45 8.51
CA GLU A 130 9.64 -21.45 8.83
C GLU A 130 10.50 -21.12 7.60
N ALA A 131 10.82 -22.11 6.77
CA ALA A 131 11.42 -21.92 5.46
C ALA A 131 10.50 -21.12 4.53
N LYS A 132 9.19 -21.44 4.52
CA LYS A 132 8.19 -20.68 3.75
C LYS A 132 8.08 -19.22 4.23
N ARG A 133 8.03 -19.00 5.54
CA ARG A 133 8.02 -17.66 6.15
C ARG A 133 9.25 -16.84 5.74
N ARG A 134 10.45 -17.41 5.89
CA ARG A 134 11.71 -16.76 5.51
C ARG A 134 11.81 -16.48 4.01
N HIS A 135 11.27 -17.37 3.16
CA HIS A 135 11.18 -17.14 1.73
C HIS A 135 10.29 -15.93 1.39
N ILE A 136 9.12 -15.84 2.02
CA ILE A 136 8.22 -14.70 1.87
C ILE A 136 8.89 -13.41 2.34
N ASN A 137 9.53 -13.40 3.51
CA ASN A 137 10.24 -12.23 4.01
C ASN A 137 11.40 -11.81 3.10
N THR A 138 12.19 -12.76 2.59
CA THR A 138 13.24 -12.49 1.60
C THR A 138 12.68 -11.83 0.34
N TRP A 139 11.52 -12.31 -0.14
CA TRP A 139 10.83 -11.70 -1.27
C TRP A 139 10.38 -10.27 -0.96
N VAL A 140 9.81 -10.02 0.22
CA VAL A 140 9.41 -8.67 0.65
C VAL A 140 10.60 -7.73 0.76
N ALA A 141 11.69 -8.16 1.42
CA ALA A 141 12.91 -7.38 1.58
C ALA A 141 13.47 -6.94 0.23
N LYS A 142 13.58 -7.88 -0.72
CA LYS A 142 14.02 -7.58 -2.09
C LYS A 142 13.12 -6.55 -2.79
N ASN A 143 11.80 -6.67 -2.67
CA ASN A 143 10.85 -5.74 -3.31
C ASN A 143 10.76 -4.39 -2.59
N THR A 144 11.27 -4.31 -1.36
CA THR A 144 11.29 -3.08 -0.55
C THR A 144 12.68 -2.48 -0.36
N LYS A 145 13.68 -2.97 -1.11
CA LYS A 145 15.08 -2.55 -0.98
C LYS A 145 15.56 -2.60 0.47
N ASP A 146 15.23 -3.72 1.12
CA ASP A 146 15.58 -4.06 2.50
C ASP A 146 15.07 -3.05 3.53
N LYS A 147 13.97 -2.33 3.21
CA LYS A 147 13.27 -1.47 4.17
C LYS A 147 12.25 -2.21 5.02
N ILE A 148 11.78 -3.37 4.54
CA ILE A 148 10.93 -4.29 5.28
C ILE A 148 11.58 -5.66 5.22
N GLU A 149 12.43 -5.97 6.20
CA GLU A 149 13.17 -7.24 6.26
C GLU A 149 12.34 -8.37 6.87
N GLU A 150 11.53 -8.07 7.89
CA GLU A 150 10.68 -9.04 8.59
C GLU A 150 9.23 -8.57 8.61
N LEU A 151 8.48 -8.88 7.54
CA LEU A 151 7.05 -8.61 7.48
C LEU A 151 6.25 -9.61 8.30
N LEU A 152 6.56 -10.90 8.13
CA LEU A 152 5.91 -11.99 8.83
C LEU A 152 6.77 -12.39 10.03
N PRO A 153 6.36 -12.12 11.27
CA PRO A 153 7.13 -12.52 12.45
C PRO A 153 7.13 -14.04 12.64
N PRO A 154 8.09 -14.60 13.41
CA PRO A 154 8.09 -16.02 13.77
C PRO A 154 6.73 -16.46 14.35
N GLY A 155 6.25 -17.63 13.92
CA GLY A 155 4.95 -18.17 14.35
C GLY A 155 3.73 -17.56 13.64
N PHE A 156 3.90 -16.61 12.71
CA PHE A 156 2.77 -16.06 11.94
C PHE A 156 2.12 -17.10 11.02
N LEU A 157 2.91 -18.02 10.46
CA LEU A 157 2.41 -19.14 9.67
C LEU A 157 2.22 -20.37 10.57
N ASP A 158 1.07 -21.00 10.46
CA ASP A 158 0.73 -22.23 11.14
C ASP A 158 0.24 -23.32 10.17
N GLN A 159 -0.09 -24.50 10.69
CA GLN A 159 -0.56 -25.63 9.87
C GLN A 159 -1.93 -25.40 9.23
N SER A 160 -2.70 -24.43 9.75
CA SER A 160 -4.00 -24.05 9.19
C SER A 160 -3.86 -23.12 7.99
N SER A 161 -2.74 -22.41 7.90
CA SER A 161 -2.43 -21.44 6.85
C SER A 161 -2.38 -22.09 5.47
N LYS A 162 -3.25 -21.64 4.55
CA LYS A 162 -3.41 -22.22 3.20
C LYS A 162 -2.69 -21.43 2.13
N PHE A 163 -2.81 -20.10 2.18
CA PHE A 163 -2.13 -19.17 1.31
C PHE A 163 -1.92 -17.84 2.03
N SER A 164 -0.98 -17.04 1.53
CA SER A 164 -0.74 -15.68 1.98
C SER A 164 -0.71 -14.75 0.79
N LEU A 165 -1.59 -13.74 0.78
CA LEU A 165 -1.50 -12.65 -0.18
C LEU A 165 -0.61 -11.56 0.42
N ILE A 166 0.55 -11.35 -0.19
CA ILE A 166 1.54 -10.40 0.30
C ILE A 166 1.62 -9.22 -0.66
N ASN A 167 1.49 -8.04 -0.06
CA ASN A 167 1.64 -6.77 -0.71
C ASN A 167 2.88 -6.06 -0.13
N ALA A 168 3.79 -5.65 -1.01
CA ALA A 168 5.01 -4.95 -0.65
C ALA A 168 5.12 -3.67 -1.48
N LEU A 169 5.18 -2.53 -0.81
CA LEU A 169 5.30 -1.21 -1.43
C LEU A 169 6.58 -0.53 -0.98
N TYR A 170 7.32 0.00 -1.93
CA TYR A 170 8.44 0.89 -1.70
C TYR A 170 8.24 2.20 -2.46
N PHE A 171 8.53 3.31 -1.79
CA PHE A 171 8.47 4.64 -2.37
C PHE A 171 9.69 5.45 -1.92
N ARG A 172 10.37 6.03 -2.91
CA ARG A 172 11.41 7.04 -2.71
C ARG A 172 11.35 8.05 -3.86
N GLY A 173 10.80 9.22 -3.57
CA GLY A 173 10.77 10.35 -4.49
C GLY A 173 11.84 11.39 -4.18
N SER A 174 12.44 11.99 -5.22
CA SER A 174 13.21 13.22 -5.07
C SER A 174 12.28 14.42 -5.19
N TRP A 175 12.37 15.37 -4.27
CA TRP A 175 11.64 16.64 -4.41
C TRP A 175 12.01 17.34 -5.72
N ASP A 176 11.04 18.00 -6.37
CA ASP A 176 11.30 18.78 -7.58
C ASP A 176 12.34 19.88 -7.32
N GLN A 177 12.07 20.64 -6.26
CA GLN A 177 13.02 21.53 -5.62
C GLN A 177 13.48 20.86 -4.32
N GLN A 178 14.77 20.62 -4.13
CA GLN A 178 15.29 19.95 -2.93
C GLN A 178 15.50 20.93 -1.77
N PHE A 179 15.64 20.39 -0.55
CA PHE A 179 16.06 21.15 0.62
C PHE A 179 17.59 21.18 0.67
N ASN A 180 18.19 22.34 0.98
CA ASN A 180 19.63 22.41 1.21
C ASN A 180 19.95 21.76 2.56
N LYS A 181 20.75 20.69 2.55
CA LYS A 181 21.17 19.94 3.74
C LYS A 181 21.86 20.81 4.79
N GLU A 182 22.60 21.85 4.38
CA GLU A 182 23.28 22.79 5.29
C GLU A 182 22.30 23.70 6.06
N LYS A 183 21.05 23.79 5.58
CA LYS A 183 19.99 24.54 6.25
C LYS A 183 19.15 23.67 7.19
N THR A 184 19.35 22.35 7.18
CA THR A 184 18.74 21.44 8.15
C THR A 184 19.40 21.64 9.51
N LYS A 185 18.61 21.95 10.52
CA LYS A 185 19.09 22.21 11.88
C LYS A 185 18.19 21.53 12.91
N GLU A 186 18.77 21.20 14.05
CA GLU A 186 17.99 20.72 15.19
C GLU A 186 17.02 21.81 15.67
N ARG A 187 15.73 21.46 15.79
CA ARG A 187 14.64 22.35 16.24
C ARG A 187 13.67 21.56 17.12
N ASP A 188 12.89 22.29 17.91
CA ASP A 188 11.81 21.71 18.70
C ASP A 188 10.63 21.30 17.81
N PHE A 189 10.09 20.12 18.07
CA PHE A 189 8.82 19.61 17.56
C PHE A 189 7.89 19.39 18.75
N HIS A 190 6.70 20.00 18.70
CA HIS A 190 5.72 19.94 19.78
C HIS A 190 4.79 18.74 19.57
N CYS A 191 4.83 17.78 20.49
CA CYS A 191 4.04 16.56 20.46
C CYS A 191 2.61 16.77 20.99
N LEU A 192 1.71 15.86 20.64
CA LEU A 192 0.29 15.93 21.06
C LEU A 192 0.09 15.83 22.58
N ASN A 193 1.03 15.21 23.30
CA ASN A 193 1.03 15.13 24.76
C ASN A 193 1.55 16.41 25.45
N GLY A 194 1.88 17.46 24.69
CA GLY A 194 2.41 18.72 25.19
C GLY A 194 3.94 18.73 25.40
N GLU A 195 4.61 17.58 25.25
CA GLU A 195 6.07 17.52 25.31
C GLU A 195 6.70 18.10 24.05
N SER A 196 8.00 18.41 24.12
CA SER A 196 8.78 18.81 22.96
C SER A 196 9.98 17.90 22.79
N MET A 197 10.28 17.55 21.54
CA MET A 197 11.44 16.76 21.18
C MET A 197 12.27 17.46 20.11
N LYS A 198 13.58 17.20 20.09
CA LYS A 198 14.48 17.71 19.06
C LYS A 198 14.38 16.87 17.78
N VAL A 199 14.25 17.53 16.64
CA VAL A 199 14.23 16.91 15.31
C VAL A 199 15.13 17.65 14.33
N GLN A 200 15.64 16.94 13.32
CA GLN A 200 16.36 17.55 12.20
C GLN A 200 15.37 18.23 11.24
N MET A 201 15.10 19.52 11.48
CA MET A 201 14.13 20.29 10.72
C MET A 201 14.73 20.83 9.43
N MET A 202 14.21 20.38 8.28
CA MET A 202 14.60 20.91 6.96
C MET A 202 14.08 22.34 6.79
N TYR A 203 14.80 23.18 6.02
CA TYR A 203 14.40 24.57 5.78
C TYR A 203 14.61 24.98 4.32
N ARG A 204 13.60 25.64 3.75
CA ARG A 204 13.68 26.36 2.47
C ARG A 204 12.70 27.53 2.47
N LYS A 205 13.07 28.63 1.81
CA LYS A 205 12.18 29.77 1.50
C LYS A 205 12.01 29.85 -0.02
N SER A 206 10.78 29.78 -0.50
CA SER A 206 10.40 29.78 -1.92
C SER A 206 8.90 30.10 -2.05
N PRO A 207 8.40 30.52 -3.21
CA PRO A 207 6.97 30.40 -3.50
C PRO A 207 6.51 28.95 -3.38
N PHE A 208 5.34 28.74 -2.79
CA PHE A 208 4.70 27.44 -2.62
C PHE A 208 3.21 27.56 -2.93
N TYR A 209 2.61 26.46 -3.41
CA TYR A 209 1.16 26.32 -3.44
C TYR A 209 0.67 26.09 -2.01
N LEU A 210 -0.05 27.07 -1.48
CA LEU A 210 -0.61 27.08 -0.13
C LEU A 210 -2.13 27.21 -0.23
N ALA A 211 -2.85 26.56 0.68
CA ALA A 211 -4.28 26.76 0.87
C ALA A 211 -4.58 26.92 2.36
N TYR A 212 -5.39 27.92 2.72
CA TYR A 212 -5.96 28.02 4.05
C TYR A 212 -7.30 27.30 4.07
N LEU A 213 -7.46 26.34 4.97
CA LEU A 213 -8.66 25.56 5.16
C LEU A 213 -9.36 26.08 6.41
N ALA A 214 -10.21 27.11 6.24
CA ALA A 214 -10.81 27.85 7.34
C ALA A 214 -11.63 26.95 8.29
N GLU A 215 -12.33 25.96 7.76
CA GLU A 215 -13.14 25.01 8.55
C GLU A 215 -12.30 24.15 9.52
N LEU A 216 -11.00 24.00 9.24
CA LEU A 216 -10.07 23.19 10.04
C LEU A 216 -9.04 24.04 10.78
N ASP A 217 -9.10 25.37 10.64
CA ASP A 217 -8.07 26.32 11.07
C ASP A 217 -6.65 25.86 10.75
N CYS A 218 -6.43 25.41 9.50
CA CYS A 218 -5.16 24.83 9.09
C CYS A 218 -4.65 25.35 7.74
N MET A 219 -3.34 25.23 7.53
CA MET A 219 -2.69 25.57 6.28
C MET A 219 -2.17 24.30 5.60
N ALA A 220 -2.59 24.07 4.36
CA ALA A 220 -2.07 23.02 3.51
C ALA A 220 -0.96 23.56 2.60
N ILE A 221 0.08 22.75 2.40
CA ILE A 221 1.20 23.04 1.47
C ILE A 221 1.39 21.88 0.50
N LYS A 222 1.52 22.17 -0.80
CA LYS A 222 1.87 21.16 -1.82
C LYS A 222 3.36 21.25 -2.12
N LEU A 223 4.06 20.13 -1.88
CA LEU A 223 5.48 19.93 -2.19
C LEU A 223 5.60 18.89 -3.32
N PRO A 224 5.84 19.30 -4.58
CA PRO A 224 5.91 18.35 -5.69
C PRO A 224 7.21 17.53 -5.65
N PHE A 225 7.10 16.26 -6.06
CA PHE A 225 8.26 15.45 -6.42
C PHE A 225 8.67 15.78 -7.86
N ARG A 226 9.93 15.51 -8.19
CA ARG A 226 10.46 15.76 -9.53
C ARG A 226 9.67 14.91 -10.54
N ARG A 227 9.12 15.57 -11.58
CA ARG A 227 8.31 14.95 -12.64
C ARG A 227 7.08 14.17 -12.14
N SER A 228 6.55 14.51 -10.97
CA SER A 228 5.16 14.15 -10.61
C SER A 228 4.24 15.22 -11.20
N GLU A 229 3.60 14.93 -12.34
CA GLU A 229 2.51 15.76 -12.87
C GLU A 229 1.21 15.55 -12.06
#